data_AF-A0A6A4XGU0-F1
#
_entry.id   AF-A0A6A4XGU0-F1
#
_cell.length_a   1.000
_cell.length_b   1.000
_cell.length_c   1.000
_cell.angle_alpha   90.00
_cell.angle_beta   90.00
_cell.angle_gamma   90.00
#
_symmetry.space_group_name_H-M   'P 1'
#
loop_
_entity.id
_entity.type
_entity.pdbx_description
1 polymer ?
#
loop_
_entity_poly.entity_id
_entity_poly.type
_entity_poly.pdbx_seq_one_letter_code
_entity_poly.pdbx_strand_id
1 'polypeptide(L)'
;MLHHVNSFDATTVKSLEELARQSRIQYTVVSNSSILEYFRNMATAEEELFRVWKEMTLNSTTDQAKYRVWDYPIKEQYTHILNVIQKTGMVTKDSEGFQKVLENKKGEYAFIHDASIVRYEVYRNCNLTQVGEPFAEQPYAIAVQQGSHLQDEISKNILELQKDRYFEGLTAKYWNASLRGECPSRGDSEGITLHSLGGVFIATLAGLVLALITLAGEVIYHKNKSQTKVTTMQQKKIGVSVINVNPHKE
;
A
#
# COMPACT_ATOMS: atom_id res chain seq x y z
N MET A 1 4.96 -5.42 -12.13
CA MET A 1 3.53 -5.78 -12.29
C MET A 1 2.69 -4.51 -12.27
N LEU A 2 1.48 -4.51 -12.84
CA LEU A 2 0.60 -3.34 -12.87
C LEU A 2 -0.73 -3.58 -12.18
N HIS A 3 -1.23 -2.54 -11.52
CA HIS A 3 -2.53 -2.55 -10.84
C HIS A 3 -3.28 -1.23 -11.01
N HIS A 4 -4.58 -1.24 -10.74
CA HIS A 4 -5.42 -0.04 -10.76
C HIS A 4 -5.38 0.72 -9.42
N VAL A 5 -5.38 2.05 -9.49
CA VAL A 5 -5.16 2.96 -8.34
C VAL A 5 -6.34 3.07 -7.36
N ASN A 6 -7.61 2.96 -7.81
CA ASN A 6 -8.78 3.19 -6.92
C ASN A 6 -9.22 1.98 -6.07
N SER A 7 -8.35 1.01 -5.82
CA SER A 7 -8.62 -0.09 -4.89
C SER A 7 -8.43 0.40 -3.45
N PHE A 8 -9.45 1.01 -2.87
CA PHE A 8 -9.47 1.54 -1.50
C PHE A 8 -9.45 0.46 -0.38
N ASP A 9 -8.95 -0.73 -0.66
CA ASP A 9 -8.81 -1.79 0.35
C ASP A 9 -7.36 -2.29 0.35
N ALA A 10 -6.77 -2.30 1.55
CA ALA A 10 -5.36 -2.49 1.82
C ALA A 10 -4.87 -3.93 1.56
N THR A 11 -4.80 -4.34 0.30
CA THR A 11 -4.02 -5.51 -0.11
C THR A 11 -3.00 -5.06 -1.14
N THR A 12 -2.03 -4.26 -0.70
CA THR A 12 -0.87 -3.91 -1.51
C THR A 12 0.00 -5.16 -1.63
N VAL A 13 -0.18 -5.90 -2.72
CA VAL A 13 0.81 -6.87 -3.15
C VAL A 13 2.14 -6.14 -3.24
N LYS A 14 3.18 -6.61 -2.57
CA LYS A 14 4.51 -5.97 -2.59
C LYS A 14 5.47 -6.68 -3.52
N SER A 15 5.22 -7.94 -3.84
CA SER A 15 6.12 -8.76 -4.63
C SER A 15 5.38 -9.82 -5.43
N LEU A 16 6.09 -10.39 -6.42
CA LEU A 16 5.60 -11.54 -7.18
C LEU A 16 5.35 -12.77 -6.28
N GLU A 17 6.12 -12.97 -5.21
CA GLU A 17 5.92 -14.08 -4.27
C GLU A 17 4.60 -13.95 -3.50
N GLU A 18 4.26 -12.73 -3.06
CA GLU A 18 2.96 -12.47 -2.41
C GLU A 18 1.80 -12.63 -3.38
N LEU A 19 2.00 -12.27 -4.65
CA LEU A 19 1.03 -12.55 -5.70
C LEU A 19 0.83 -14.05 -5.92
N ALA A 20 1.90 -14.83 -5.93
CA ALA A 20 1.83 -16.26 -6.14
C ALA A 20 1.05 -16.97 -5.02
N ARG A 21 1.12 -16.46 -3.79
CA ARG A 21 0.43 -17.04 -2.62
C ARG A 21 -1.06 -16.74 -2.55
N GLN A 22 -1.51 -15.66 -3.17
CA GLN A 22 -2.91 -15.25 -3.13
C GLN A 22 -3.67 -15.69 -4.37
N SER A 23 -4.94 -16.03 -4.20
CA SER A 23 -5.84 -16.41 -5.29
C SER A 23 -6.83 -15.32 -5.69
N ARG A 24 -6.88 -14.22 -4.94
CA ARG A 24 -7.85 -13.12 -5.14
C ARG A 24 -7.56 -12.34 -6.42
N ILE A 25 -6.29 -12.08 -6.70
CA ILE A 25 -5.88 -11.25 -7.84
C ILE A 25 -5.56 -12.16 -9.01
N GLN A 26 -6.30 -11.97 -10.10
CA GLN A 26 -6.04 -12.62 -11.37
C GLN A 26 -4.93 -11.87 -12.10
N TYR A 27 -4.08 -12.59 -12.80
CA TYR A 27 -3.02 -11.95 -13.57
C TYR A 27 -2.78 -12.67 -14.88
N THR A 28 -2.30 -11.90 -15.84
CA THR A 28 -2.00 -12.44 -17.17
C THR A 28 -0.76 -11.81 -17.78
N VAL A 29 -0.34 -12.43 -18.87
CA VAL A 29 0.75 -12.03 -19.75
C VAL A 29 0.27 -12.06 -21.20
N VAL A 30 1.12 -11.53 -22.08
CA VAL A 30 0.89 -11.51 -23.53
C VAL A 30 1.19 -12.88 -24.13
N SER A 31 0.32 -13.37 -24.99
CA SER A 31 0.52 -14.63 -25.73
C SER A 31 1.73 -14.51 -26.67
N ASN A 32 2.51 -15.59 -26.81
CA ASN A 32 3.73 -15.62 -27.65
C ASN A 32 4.75 -14.51 -27.32
N SER A 33 4.85 -14.12 -26.05
CA SER A 33 5.88 -13.20 -25.57
C SER A 33 7.03 -13.94 -24.87
N SER A 34 8.20 -13.30 -24.82
CA SER A 34 9.34 -13.75 -24.02
C SER A 34 9.00 -13.88 -22.54
N ILE A 35 8.02 -13.12 -22.06
CA ILE A 35 7.53 -13.13 -20.67
C ILE A 35 6.80 -14.45 -20.38
N LEU A 36 5.94 -14.90 -21.29
CA LEU A 36 5.28 -16.20 -21.17
C LEU A 36 6.29 -17.34 -21.22
N GLU A 37 7.30 -17.23 -22.09
CA GLU A 37 8.39 -18.20 -22.20
C GLU A 37 9.21 -18.27 -20.91
N TYR A 38 9.53 -17.12 -20.30
CA TYR A 38 10.18 -17.05 -18.99
C TYR A 38 9.40 -17.86 -17.93
N PHE A 39 8.09 -17.64 -17.81
CA PHE A 39 7.28 -18.36 -16.83
C PHE A 39 7.17 -19.85 -17.13
N ARG A 40 7.11 -20.26 -18.41
CA ARG A 40 7.17 -21.67 -18.80
C ARG A 40 8.49 -22.31 -18.40
N ASN A 41 9.61 -21.68 -18.76
CA ASN A 41 10.94 -22.20 -18.46
C ASN A 41 11.18 -22.30 -16.95
N MET A 42 10.71 -21.32 -16.18
CA MET A 42 10.79 -21.36 -14.71
C MET A 42 9.88 -22.43 -14.10
N ALA A 43 8.65 -22.59 -14.58
CA ALA A 43 7.76 -23.66 -14.11
C ALA A 43 8.35 -25.05 -14.42
N THR A 44 8.88 -25.26 -15.62
CA THR A 44 9.55 -26.51 -15.97
C THR A 44 10.79 -26.75 -15.10
N ALA A 45 11.59 -25.72 -14.83
CA ALA A 45 12.74 -25.84 -13.94
C ALA A 45 12.33 -26.21 -12.50
N GLU A 46 11.24 -25.63 -11.98
CA GLU A 46 10.68 -25.99 -10.67
C GLU A 46 10.21 -27.45 -10.63
N GLU A 47 9.49 -27.91 -11.66
CA GLU A 47 9.01 -29.29 -11.76
C GLU A 47 10.16 -30.30 -11.79
N GLU A 48 11.21 -29.99 -12.56
CA GLU A 48 12.43 -30.79 -12.63
C GLU A 48 13.15 -30.85 -11.28
N LEU A 49 13.29 -29.70 -10.61
CA LEU A 49 13.91 -29.62 -9.29
C LEU A 49 13.11 -30.40 -8.25
N PHE A 50 11.79 -30.28 -8.28
CA PHE A 50 10.89 -31.03 -7.41
C PHE A 50 10.96 -32.54 -7.67
N ARG A 51 11.06 -32.96 -8.93
CA ARG A 51 11.22 -34.36 -9.30
C ARG A 51 12.50 -34.94 -8.71
N VAL A 52 13.64 -34.26 -8.88
CA VAL A 52 14.94 -34.69 -8.35
C VAL A 52 14.93 -34.72 -6.83
N TRP A 53 14.36 -33.68 -6.19
CA TRP A 53 14.17 -33.63 -4.74
C TRP A 53 13.35 -34.82 -4.22
N LYS A 54 12.25 -35.15 -4.90
CA LYS A 54 11.38 -36.28 -4.57
C LYS A 54 12.11 -37.62 -4.72
N GLU A 55 12.90 -37.78 -5.78
CA GLU A 55 13.71 -38.98 -5.99
C GLU A 55 14.75 -39.16 -4.88
N MET A 56 15.51 -38.10 -4.53
CA MET A 56 16.47 -38.14 -3.43
C MET A 56 15.83 -38.45 -2.07
N THR A 57 14.58 -38.01 -1.86
CA THR A 57 13.87 -38.22 -0.59
C THR A 57 13.27 -39.61 -0.47
N LEU A 58 12.64 -40.11 -1.55
CA LEU A 58 11.89 -41.36 -1.55
C LEU A 58 12.75 -42.59 -1.90
N ASN A 59 13.83 -42.41 -2.67
CA ASN A 59 14.74 -43.50 -3.03
C ASN A 59 15.85 -43.65 -1.97
N SER A 60 15.54 -44.42 -0.93
CA SER A 60 16.37 -44.63 0.27
C SER A 60 17.50 -45.66 0.06
N THR A 61 18.39 -45.46 -0.91
CA THR A 61 19.65 -46.22 -0.97
C THR A 61 20.67 -45.64 0.00
N THR A 62 20.70 -46.16 1.24
CA THR A 62 21.75 -46.06 2.31
C THR A 62 22.32 -44.69 2.73
N ASP A 63 22.24 -43.64 1.91
CA ASP A 63 22.81 -42.30 2.10
C ASP A 63 21.75 -41.26 2.53
N GLN A 64 20.60 -41.70 3.05
CA GLN A 64 19.50 -40.81 3.46
C GLN A 64 19.93 -39.81 4.55
N ALA A 65 20.97 -40.15 5.33
CA ALA A 65 21.57 -39.26 6.34
C ALA A 65 22.59 -38.25 5.76
N LYS A 66 23.04 -38.44 4.51
CA LYS A 66 24.07 -37.62 3.88
C LYS A 66 23.52 -36.28 3.39
N TYR A 67 22.26 -36.27 2.96
CA TYR A 67 21.62 -35.09 2.38
C TYR A 67 20.49 -34.61 3.31
N ARG A 68 20.64 -33.42 3.87
CA ARG A 68 19.66 -32.72 4.71
C ARG A 68 18.53 -32.11 3.86
N VAL A 69 17.88 -32.96 3.06
CA VAL A 69 16.93 -32.56 2.01
C VAL A 69 15.72 -31.79 2.58
N TRP A 70 15.29 -32.12 3.80
CA TRP A 70 14.17 -31.47 4.48
C TRP A 70 14.44 -30.02 4.91
N ASP A 71 15.71 -29.63 5.05
CA ASP A 71 16.09 -28.25 5.42
C ASP A 71 16.00 -27.29 4.23
N TYR A 72 15.79 -27.80 3.01
CA TYR A 72 15.63 -27.01 1.80
C TYR A 72 14.33 -27.34 1.06
N PRO A 73 13.18 -26.92 1.58
CA PRO A 73 11.89 -27.14 0.94
C PRO A 73 11.81 -26.36 -0.38
N ILE A 74 11.60 -27.08 -1.48
CA ILE A 74 11.33 -26.47 -2.79
C ILE A 74 9.98 -25.75 -2.73
N LYS A 75 9.94 -24.49 -3.16
CA LYS A 75 8.71 -23.71 -3.28
C LYS A 75 8.16 -23.89 -4.71
N GLU A 76 6.87 -24.23 -4.83
CA GLU A 76 6.16 -24.30 -6.12
C GLU A 76 5.45 -22.97 -6.39
N GLN A 77 6.19 -21.97 -6.87
CA GLN A 77 5.63 -20.63 -7.10
C GLN A 77 5.32 -20.40 -8.59
N TYR A 78 6.22 -20.76 -9.49
CA TYR A 78 6.08 -20.49 -10.92
C TYR A 78 5.10 -21.46 -11.58
N THR A 79 5.03 -22.71 -11.14
CA THR A 79 3.98 -23.64 -11.60
C THR A 79 2.59 -23.11 -11.25
N HIS A 80 2.39 -22.60 -10.04
CA HIS A 80 1.12 -21.98 -9.64
C HIS A 80 0.81 -20.72 -10.47
N ILE A 81 1.80 -19.84 -10.66
CA ILE A 81 1.68 -18.64 -11.51
C ILE A 81 1.25 -19.00 -12.93
N LEU A 82 1.92 -19.96 -13.56
CA LEU A 82 1.62 -20.37 -14.93
C LEU A 82 0.19 -20.93 -15.05
N ASN A 83 -0.24 -21.73 -14.07
CA ASN A 83 -1.61 -22.26 -14.02
C ASN A 83 -2.66 -21.13 -13.90
N VAL A 84 -2.40 -20.11 -13.08
CA VAL A 84 -3.29 -18.94 -12.96
C VAL A 84 -3.34 -18.17 -14.29
N ILE A 85 -2.20 -17.91 -14.93
CA ILE A 85 -2.13 -17.23 -16.23
C ILE A 85 -2.97 -17.97 -17.29
N GLN A 86 -2.84 -19.30 -17.35
CA GLN A 86 -3.61 -20.12 -18.28
C GLN A 86 -5.12 -20.08 -17.99
N LYS A 87 -5.51 -20.10 -16.71
CA LYS A 87 -6.91 -20.03 -16.27
C LYS A 87 -7.55 -18.66 -16.53
N THR A 88 -6.82 -17.57 -16.29
CA THR A 88 -7.29 -16.20 -16.51
C THR A 88 -7.38 -15.85 -17.99
N GLY A 89 -6.56 -16.49 -18.83
CA GLY A 89 -6.52 -16.25 -20.27
C GLY A 89 -5.53 -15.14 -20.63
N MET A 90 -4.71 -15.42 -21.63
CA MET A 90 -3.67 -14.51 -22.13
C MET A 90 -4.24 -13.43 -23.03
N VAL A 91 -3.58 -12.27 -23.09
CA VAL A 91 -3.91 -11.18 -24.01
C VAL A 91 -3.09 -11.30 -25.29
N THR A 92 -3.64 -10.85 -26.42
CA THR A 92 -2.93 -10.93 -27.70
C THR A 92 -2.02 -9.73 -27.95
N LYS A 93 -2.38 -8.56 -27.39
CA LYS A 93 -1.65 -7.30 -27.54
C LYS A 93 -1.40 -6.67 -26.19
N ASP A 94 -0.27 -5.97 -26.09
CA ASP A 94 0.12 -5.23 -24.88
C ASP A 94 -0.98 -4.24 -24.45
N SER A 95 -1.49 -3.44 -25.40
CA SER A 95 -2.53 -2.43 -25.15
C SER A 95 -3.81 -3.01 -24.53
N GLU A 96 -4.17 -4.24 -24.90
CA GLU A 96 -5.33 -4.94 -24.34
C GLU A 96 -5.10 -5.27 -22.86
N GLY A 97 -3.88 -5.68 -22.49
CA GLY A 97 -3.50 -5.94 -21.11
C GLY A 97 -3.59 -4.69 -20.23
N PHE A 98 -3.06 -3.56 -20.69
CA PHE A 98 -3.17 -2.28 -19.99
C PHE A 98 -4.62 -1.81 -19.87
N GLN A 99 -5.41 -1.94 -20.94
CA GLN A 99 -6.83 -1.57 -20.93
C GLN A 99 -7.65 -2.42 -19.94
N LYS A 100 -7.39 -3.74 -19.86
CA LYS A 100 -8.04 -4.62 -18.89
C LYS A 100 -7.73 -4.22 -17.45
N VAL A 101 -6.51 -3.75 -17.15
CA VAL A 101 -6.19 -3.23 -15.80
C VAL A 101 -6.98 -1.95 -15.51
N LEU A 102 -7.10 -1.04 -16.50
CA LEU A 102 -7.87 0.20 -16.35
C LEU A 102 -9.37 -0.04 -16.14
N GLU A 103 -9.92 -1.05 -16.81
CA GLU A 103 -11.33 -1.44 -16.66
C GLU A 103 -11.62 -2.05 -15.29
N ASN A 104 -10.66 -2.79 -14.73
CA ASN A 104 -10.75 -3.45 -13.43
C ASN A 104 -10.47 -2.49 -12.26
N LYS A 105 -11.41 -1.57 -12.02
CA LYS A 105 -11.31 -0.56 -10.95
C LYS A 105 -11.21 -1.15 -9.54
N LYS A 106 -11.68 -2.39 -9.34
CA LYS A 106 -11.67 -3.11 -8.06
C LYS A 106 -10.28 -3.61 -7.66
N GLY A 107 -9.29 -3.57 -8.55
CA GLY A 107 -7.95 -4.05 -8.22
C GLY A 107 -7.91 -5.57 -7.99
N GLU A 108 -8.65 -6.32 -8.80
CA GLU A 108 -8.68 -7.79 -8.74
C GLU A 108 -7.96 -8.41 -9.94
N TYR A 109 -7.36 -7.57 -10.77
CA TYR A 109 -6.67 -7.95 -11.99
C TYR A 109 -5.38 -7.18 -12.12
N ALA A 110 -4.36 -7.87 -12.62
CA ALA A 110 -3.06 -7.29 -12.80
C ALA A 110 -2.36 -7.82 -14.04
N PHE A 111 -1.55 -6.96 -14.63
CA PHE A 111 -0.86 -7.27 -15.87
C PHE A 111 0.65 -7.34 -15.61
N ILE A 112 1.26 -8.44 -16.04
CA ILE A 112 2.70 -8.66 -15.93
C ILE A 112 3.31 -8.37 -17.31
N HIS A 113 4.17 -7.35 -17.35
CA HIS A 113 4.85 -6.90 -18.56
C HIS A 113 6.27 -6.42 -18.23
N ASP A 114 7.07 -6.06 -19.24
CA ASP A 114 8.43 -5.52 -19.11
C ASP A 114 8.42 -4.27 -18.21
N ALA A 115 9.35 -4.20 -17.27
CA ALA A 115 9.49 -3.12 -16.31
C ALA A 115 9.62 -1.74 -16.99
N SER A 116 10.32 -1.65 -18.13
CA SER A 116 10.49 -0.39 -18.87
C SER A 116 9.17 0.12 -19.45
N ILE A 117 8.36 -0.77 -20.03
CA ILE A 117 7.06 -0.44 -20.63
C ILE A 117 6.04 -0.12 -19.54
N VAL A 118 6.03 -0.92 -18.46
CA VAL A 118 5.23 -0.66 -17.26
C VAL A 118 5.52 0.74 -16.70
N ARG A 119 6.81 1.08 -16.53
CA ARG A 119 7.24 2.39 -16.02
C ARG A 119 6.80 3.52 -16.93
N TYR A 120 6.88 3.34 -18.25
CA TYR A 120 6.41 4.31 -19.24
C TYR A 120 4.89 4.55 -19.16
N GLU A 121 4.08 3.48 -19.09
CA GLU A 121 2.62 3.60 -19.04
C GLU A 121 2.12 4.21 -17.73
N VAL A 122 2.74 3.87 -16.59
CA VAL A 122 2.47 4.52 -15.29
C VAL A 122 2.83 5.99 -15.32
N TYR A 123 3.93 6.33 -15.99
CA TYR A 123 4.37 7.72 -16.13
C TYR A 123 3.41 8.56 -16.97
N ARG A 124 2.70 7.95 -17.93
CA ARG A 124 1.71 8.60 -18.78
C ARG A 124 0.30 8.62 -18.18
N ASN A 125 -0.05 7.63 -17.37
CA ASN A 125 -1.41 7.43 -16.86
C ASN A 125 -1.45 7.21 -15.35
N CYS A 126 -1.96 8.21 -14.64
CA CYS A 126 -2.04 8.22 -13.18
C CYS A 126 -3.02 7.21 -12.56
N ASN A 127 -3.81 6.49 -13.37
CA ASN A 127 -4.71 5.43 -12.89
C ASN A 127 -4.02 4.07 -12.78
N LEU A 128 -2.80 3.96 -13.30
CA LEU A 128 -1.97 2.77 -13.22
C LEU A 128 -0.90 2.95 -12.15
N THR A 129 -0.65 1.89 -11.39
CA THR A 129 0.47 1.80 -10.46
C THR A 129 1.35 0.60 -10.77
N GLN A 130 2.67 0.84 -10.72
CA GLN A 130 3.63 -0.25 -10.69
C GLN A 130 3.62 -0.87 -9.30
N VAL A 131 3.58 -2.20 -9.27
CA VAL A 131 3.58 -2.99 -8.06
C VAL A 131 4.80 -3.91 -8.05
N GLY A 132 5.52 -3.84 -6.92
CA GLY A 132 6.73 -4.60 -6.63
C GLY A 132 7.96 -4.18 -7.43
N GLU A 133 9.10 -4.74 -7.00
CA GLU A 133 10.38 -4.58 -7.68
C GLU A 133 10.44 -5.46 -8.95
N PRO A 134 11.20 -5.04 -9.97
CA PRO A 134 11.51 -5.89 -11.11
C PRO A 134 12.22 -7.18 -10.66
N PHE A 135 11.72 -8.34 -11.08
CA PHE A 135 12.20 -9.66 -10.62
C PHE A 135 12.96 -10.47 -11.69
N ALA A 136 13.04 -9.95 -12.92
CA ALA A 136 13.69 -10.60 -14.06
C ALA A 136 14.21 -9.54 -15.06
N GLU A 137 14.99 -8.58 -14.57
CA GLU A 137 15.56 -7.55 -15.45
C GLU A 137 16.57 -8.18 -16.41
N GLN A 138 16.31 -8.03 -17.71
CA GLN A 138 17.26 -8.40 -18.76
C GLN A 138 17.93 -7.13 -19.28
N PRO A 139 19.27 -7.04 -19.23
CA PRO A 139 19.96 -5.86 -19.75
C PRO A 139 19.80 -5.79 -21.28
N TYR A 140 19.59 -4.58 -21.79
CA TYR A 140 19.63 -4.35 -23.23
C TYR A 140 21.08 -4.40 -23.74
N ALA A 141 21.28 -5.04 -24.88
CA ALA A 141 22.58 -5.17 -25.52
C ALA A 141 22.48 -4.88 -27.02
N ILE A 142 23.56 -4.35 -27.59
CA ILE A 142 23.69 -4.15 -29.03
C ILE A 142 24.36 -5.38 -29.61
N ALA A 143 23.64 -6.09 -30.49
CA ALA A 143 24.19 -7.24 -31.18
C ALA A 143 24.94 -6.79 -32.45
N VAL A 144 26.14 -7.35 -32.64
CA VAL A 144 26.97 -7.15 -33.84
C VAL A 144 27.28 -8.51 -34.47
N GLN A 145 27.61 -8.51 -35.77
CA GLN A 145 28.02 -9.73 -36.45
C GLN A 145 29.27 -10.32 -35.77
N GLN A 146 29.28 -11.64 -35.56
CA GLN A 146 30.42 -12.34 -35.00
C GLN A 146 31.67 -12.11 -35.86
N GLY A 147 32.77 -11.71 -35.21
CA GLY A 147 34.04 -11.39 -35.88
C GLY A 147 34.14 -9.97 -36.45
N SER A 148 33.14 -9.11 -36.23
CA SER A 148 33.21 -7.71 -36.64
C SER A 148 34.11 -6.89 -35.72
N HIS A 149 34.97 -6.04 -36.29
CA HIS A 149 35.80 -5.07 -35.55
C HIS A 149 34.97 -4.06 -34.73
N LEU A 150 33.71 -3.85 -35.11
CA LEU A 150 32.80 -2.94 -34.42
C LEU A 150 32.45 -3.42 -33.00
N GLN A 151 32.63 -4.70 -32.70
CA GLN A 151 32.37 -5.24 -31.37
C GLN A 151 33.18 -4.49 -30.31
N ASP A 152 34.51 -4.47 -30.49
CA ASP A 152 35.42 -3.87 -29.52
C ASP A 152 35.25 -2.35 -29.45
N GLU A 153 35.04 -1.70 -30.60
CA GLU A 153 34.85 -0.26 -30.69
C GLU A 153 33.57 0.21 -29.98
N ILE A 154 32.43 -0.47 -30.24
CA ILE A 154 31.15 -0.15 -29.59
C ILE A 154 31.23 -0.44 -28.09
N SER A 155 31.79 -1.59 -27.69
CA SER A 155 31.94 -1.94 -26.28
C SER A 155 32.79 -0.91 -25.53
N LYS A 156 33.92 -0.47 -26.10
CA LYS A 156 34.76 0.57 -25.50
C LYS A 156 34.00 1.89 -25.35
N ASN A 157 33.31 2.34 -26.38
CA ASN A 157 32.54 3.59 -26.35
C ASN A 157 31.39 3.54 -25.32
N ILE A 158 30.69 2.41 -25.18
CA ILE A 158 29.66 2.23 -24.16
C ILE A 158 30.25 2.36 -22.74
N LEU A 159 31.44 1.77 -22.50
CA LEU A 159 32.13 1.87 -21.22
C LEU A 159 32.57 3.32 -20.91
N GLU A 160 33.04 4.06 -21.92
CA GLU A 160 33.36 5.49 -21.76
C GLU A 160 32.12 6.32 -21.39
N LEU A 161 30.98 6.09 -22.06
CA LEU A 161 29.71 6.74 -21.73
C LEU A 161 29.22 6.39 -20.31
N GLN A 162 29.43 5.16 -19.87
CA GLN A 162 29.09 4.73 -18.51
C GLN A 162 30.00 5.41 -17.47
N LYS A 163 31.32 5.50 -17.74
CA LYS A 163 32.29 6.23 -16.90
C LYS A 163 31.88 7.69 -16.74
N ASP A 164 31.42 8.31 -17.82
CA ASP A 164 31.01 9.72 -17.85
C ASP A 164 29.59 9.96 -17.31
N ARG A 165 28.93 8.93 -16.76
CA ARG A 165 27.56 8.97 -16.23
C ARG A 165 26.51 9.48 -17.23
N TYR A 166 26.77 9.30 -18.52
CA TYR A 166 25.88 9.78 -19.57
C TYR A 166 24.47 9.17 -19.45
N PHE A 167 24.39 7.87 -19.18
CA PHE A 167 23.12 7.16 -18.99
C PHE A 167 22.35 7.60 -17.73
N GLU A 168 23.04 8.00 -16.66
CA GLU A 168 22.39 8.57 -15.48
C GLU A 168 21.74 9.92 -15.83
N GLY A 169 22.44 10.74 -16.63
CA GLY A 169 21.90 11.99 -17.17
C GLY A 169 20.67 11.78 -18.05
N LEU A 170 20.68 10.77 -18.93
CA LEU A 170 19.51 10.41 -19.74
C LEU A 170 18.36 9.90 -18.87
N THR A 171 18.63 9.01 -17.93
CA THR A 171 17.64 8.50 -16.98
C THR A 171 16.99 9.65 -16.22
N ALA A 172 17.79 10.59 -15.70
CA ALA A 172 17.27 11.77 -15.03
C ALA A 172 16.44 12.65 -15.99
N LYS A 173 16.90 12.87 -17.21
CA LYS A 173 16.18 13.68 -18.20
C LYS A 173 14.82 13.09 -18.57
N TYR A 174 14.74 11.78 -18.83
CA TYR A 174 13.51 11.15 -19.32
C TYR A 174 12.59 10.68 -18.18
N TRP A 175 13.13 10.32 -17.03
CA TRP A 175 12.35 9.79 -15.91
C TRP A 175 12.14 10.76 -14.74
N ASN A 176 12.95 11.82 -14.58
CA ASN A 176 12.74 12.83 -13.53
C ASN A 176 11.95 14.06 -14.00
N ALA A 177 11.71 14.27 -15.30
CA ALA A 177 11.20 15.54 -15.82
C ALA A 177 9.71 15.53 -16.25
N SER A 178 8.86 16.21 -15.48
CA SER A 178 7.57 16.83 -15.90
C SER A 178 6.26 16.01 -15.79
N LEU A 179 6.08 14.85 -16.42
CA LEU A 179 4.72 14.28 -16.57
C LEU A 179 4.16 13.62 -15.30
N ARG A 180 4.99 13.04 -14.42
CA ARG A 180 4.52 12.56 -13.11
C ARG A 180 4.07 13.70 -12.19
N GLY A 181 4.54 14.92 -12.43
CA GLY A 181 4.11 16.12 -11.68
C GLY A 181 2.71 16.59 -12.03
N GLU A 182 2.16 16.19 -13.19
CA GLU A 182 0.78 16.46 -13.60
C GLU A 182 -0.21 15.46 -13.00
N CYS A 183 0.26 14.30 -12.57
CA CYS A 183 -0.55 13.41 -11.77
C CYS A 183 -0.82 14.09 -10.43
N PRO A 184 -2.11 14.29 -10.04
CA PRO A 184 -2.39 14.78 -8.71
C PRO A 184 -1.74 13.81 -7.73
N SER A 185 -0.86 14.33 -6.87
CA SER A 185 -0.25 13.58 -5.78
C SER A 185 -1.38 13.15 -4.84
N ARG A 186 -2.06 12.06 -5.20
CA ARG A 186 -3.11 11.45 -4.41
C ARG A 186 -2.41 10.73 -3.26
N GLY A 187 -2.17 11.49 -2.18
CA GLY A 187 -2.31 11.00 -0.82
C GLY A 187 -1.54 9.76 -0.39
N ASP A 188 -0.51 9.30 -1.11
CA ASP A 188 0.44 8.30 -0.59
C ASP A 188 1.45 8.93 0.39
N SER A 189 1.26 10.20 0.74
CA SER A 189 1.71 10.68 2.03
C SER A 189 0.79 10.04 3.06
N GLU A 190 1.31 9.07 3.81
CA GLU A 190 0.77 8.56 5.09
C GLU A 190 0.69 9.68 6.16
N GLY A 191 0.16 10.84 5.78
CA GLY A 191 -0.13 11.97 6.62
C GLY A 191 -1.60 11.89 7.00
N ILE A 192 -1.86 12.01 8.30
CA ILE A 192 -3.21 12.01 8.85
C ILE A 192 -3.99 13.15 8.18
N THR A 193 -5.01 12.82 7.38
CA THR A 193 -5.82 13.82 6.69
C THR A 193 -6.75 14.54 7.66
N LEU A 194 -7.04 15.82 7.41
CA LEU A 194 -7.99 16.62 8.20
C LEU A 194 -9.38 15.95 8.28
N HIS A 195 -9.75 15.19 7.26
CA HIS A 195 -11.00 14.44 7.22
C HIS A 195 -11.05 13.33 8.29
N SER A 196 -9.95 12.59 8.46
CA SER A 196 -9.82 11.56 9.51
C SER A 196 -9.75 12.14 10.92
N LEU A 197 -9.25 13.38 11.09
CA LEU A 197 -9.22 14.10 12.39
C LEU A 197 -10.50 14.90 12.68
N GLY A 198 -11.43 15.00 11.73
CA GLY A 198 -12.66 15.77 11.88
C GLY A 198 -13.50 15.36 13.09
N GLY A 199 -13.51 14.05 13.42
CA GLY A 199 -14.23 13.54 14.59
C GLY A 199 -13.74 14.13 15.92
N VAL A 200 -12.43 14.36 16.07
CA VAL A 200 -11.83 14.94 17.29
C VAL A 200 -12.25 16.40 17.43
N PHE A 201 -12.19 17.18 16.35
CA PHE A 201 -12.61 18.59 16.37
C PHE A 201 -14.10 18.73 16.72
N ILE A 202 -14.97 17.91 16.15
CA ILE A 202 -16.41 17.95 16.46
C ILE A 202 -16.66 17.57 17.92
N ALA A 203 -15.98 16.54 18.45
CA ALA A 203 -16.13 16.13 19.85
C ALA A 203 -15.70 17.23 20.83
N THR A 204 -14.57 17.92 20.56
CA THR A 204 -14.10 19.02 21.40
C THR A 204 -15.04 20.22 21.39
N LEU A 205 -15.61 20.57 20.23
CA LEU A 205 -16.57 21.68 20.11
C LEU A 205 -17.86 21.37 20.88
N ALA A 206 -18.37 20.14 20.76
CA ALA A 206 -19.55 19.69 21.50
C ALA A 206 -19.32 19.70 23.02
N GLY A 207 -18.14 19.24 23.47
CA GLY A 207 -17.75 19.28 24.88
C GLY A 207 -17.70 20.71 25.44
N LEU A 208 -17.19 21.66 24.66
CA LEU A 208 -17.14 23.07 25.04
C LEU A 208 -18.54 23.68 25.17
N VAL A 209 -19.46 23.38 24.24
CA VAL A 209 -20.85 23.85 24.31
C VAL A 209 -21.57 23.28 25.54
N LEU A 210 -21.42 21.98 25.82
CA LEU A 210 -22.02 21.35 27.00
C LEU A 210 -21.49 21.96 28.30
N ALA A 211 -20.20 22.23 28.39
CA ALA A 211 -19.59 22.87 29.56
C ALA A 211 -20.12 24.30 29.80
N LEU A 212 -20.39 25.06 28.73
CA LEU A 212 -21.00 26.39 28.85
C LEU A 212 -22.45 26.32 29.33
N ILE A 213 -23.22 25.33 28.87
CA ILE A 213 -24.61 25.11 29.29
C ILE A 213 -24.68 24.70 30.76
N THR A 214 -23.82 23.77 31.22
CA THR A 214 -23.79 23.35 32.63
C THR A 214 -23.41 24.50 33.55
N LEU A 215 -22.41 25.31 33.16
CA LEU A 215 -22.01 26.50 33.91
C LEU A 215 -23.15 27.52 34.00
N ALA A 216 -23.83 27.80 32.88
CA ALA A 216 -24.98 28.71 32.88
C ALA A 216 -26.12 28.20 33.79
N GLY A 217 -26.38 26.89 33.76
CA GLY A 217 -27.36 26.24 34.64
C GLY A 217 -27.04 26.40 36.12
N GLU A 218 -25.78 26.17 36.52
CA GLU A 218 -25.36 26.36 37.91
C GLU A 218 -25.48 27.81 38.37
N VAL A 219 -25.06 28.78 37.55
CA VAL A 219 -25.15 30.21 37.89
C VAL A 219 -26.61 30.65 38.09
N ILE A 220 -27.53 30.19 37.24
CA ILE A 220 -28.96 30.50 37.38
C ILE A 220 -29.53 29.87 38.66
N TYR A 221 -29.21 28.60 38.93
CA TYR A 221 -29.64 27.90 40.14
C TYR A 221 -29.12 28.59 41.41
N HIS A 222 -27.85 29.02 41.42
CA HIS A 222 -27.24 29.69 42.55
C HIS A 222 -27.76 31.12 42.75
N LYS A 223 -28.05 31.87 41.67
CA LYS A 223 -28.69 33.19 41.77
C LYS A 223 -30.11 33.09 42.33
N ASN A 224 -30.89 32.11 41.88
CA ASN A 224 -32.26 31.90 42.37
C ASN A 224 -32.28 31.46 43.85
N LYS A 225 -31.35 30.59 44.27
CA LYS A 225 -31.21 30.19 45.68
C LYS A 225 -30.68 31.31 46.58
N SER A 226 -29.89 32.23 46.03
CA SER A 226 -29.39 33.40 46.77
C SER A 226 -30.50 34.43 47.00
N GLN A 227 -31.36 34.69 45.99
CA GLN A 227 -32.54 35.55 46.12
C GLN A 227 -33.53 35.06 47.21
N THR A 228 -33.73 33.75 47.34
CA THR A 228 -34.61 33.18 48.39
C THR A 228 -34.09 33.38 49.82
N LYS A 229 -32.77 33.54 50.02
CA LYS A 229 -32.18 33.80 51.35
C LYS A 229 -32.19 35.29 51.75
N VAL A 230 -32.32 36.23 50.82
CA VAL A 230 -32.33 37.68 51.16
C VAL A 230 -33.73 38.13 51.65
N THR A 231 -34.81 37.54 51.14
CA THR A 231 -36.18 37.88 51.59
C THR A 231 -36.50 37.36 53.00
N THR A 232 -35.84 36.29 53.47
CA THR A 232 -36.10 35.70 54.81
C THR A 232 -35.36 36.39 55.97
N MET A 233 -34.42 37.31 55.73
CA MET A 233 -33.73 38.04 56.80
C MET A 233 -34.37 39.38 57.19
N GLN A 234 -35.30 39.93 56.40
CA GLN A 234 -35.99 41.20 56.72
C GLN A 234 -37.31 41.04 57.49
N GLN A 235 -37.92 39.83 57.53
CA GLN A 235 -39.16 39.59 58.29
C GLN A 235 -38.96 39.06 59.73
N LYS A 236 -37.73 38.70 60.14
CA LYS A 236 -37.43 38.17 61.49
C LYS A 236 -36.92 39.22 62.50
N LYS A 237 -37.19 40.51 62.29
CA LYS A 237 -36.72 41.57 63.21
C LYS A 237 -37.79 42.50 63.79
N ILE A 238 -39.08 42.22 63.57
CA ILE A 238 -40.18 42.95 64.21
C ILE A 238 -41.21 41.92 64.68
N GLY A 239 -41.10 41.50 65.94
CA GLY A 239 -41.95 40.43 66.46
C GLY A 239 -41.71 40.09 67.93
N VAL A 240 -42.16 41.00 68.79
CA VAL A 240 -42.75 40.76 70.12
C VAL A 240 -41.85 40.81 71.37
N SER A 241 -42.28 41.75 72.20
CA SER A 241 -41.98 42.17 73.56
C SER A 241 -41.97 41.10 74.68
N VAL A 242 -41.04 41.36 75.61
CA VAL A 242 -41.18 41.47 77.09
C VAL A 242 -41.86 40.33 77.85
N ILE A 243 -41.06 39.63 78.66
CA ILE A 243 -41.43 39.21 80.03
C ILE A 243 -40.19 39.36 80.91
N ASN A 244 -40.20 40.32 81.85
CA ASN A 244 -39.16 40.47 82.86
C ASN A 244 -39.71 39.93 84.19
N VAL A 245 -39.10 38.87 84.71
CA VAL A 245 -39.45 38.26 86.00
C VAL A 245 -38.51 38.85 87.03
N ASN A 246 -39.07 39.52 88.04
CA ASN A 246 -38.32 40.15 89.13
C ASN A 246 -38.41 39.28 90.39
N PRO A 247 -37.30 38.90 91.05
CA PRO A 247 -37.33 38.31 92.38
C PRO A 247 -36.97 39.34 93.47
N HIS A 248 -37.97 39.65 94.31
CA HIS A 248 -37.97 40.08 95.72
C HIS A 248 -36.84 40.94 96.34
N LYS A 249 -37.25 42.09 96.89
CA LYS A 249 -36.91 42.74 98.18
C LYS A 249 -37.88 43.94 98.31
N GLU A 250 -38.65 44.18 99.38
CA GLU A 250 -38.59 43.89 100.82
C GLU A 250 -40.03 43.93 101.38
#